data_AF-J9R1G7-F1
#
_entry.id   AF-J9R1G7-F1
#
_cell.length_a   1.000
_cell.length_b   1.000
_cell.length_c   1.000
_cell.angle_alpha   90.00
_cell.angle_beta   90.00
_cell.angle_gamma   90.00
#
_symmetry.space_group_name_H-M   'P 1'
#
loop_
_entity.id
_entity.type
_entity.pdbx_description
1 polymer ?
#
loop_
_entity_poly.entity_id
_entity_poly.type
_entity_poly.pdbx_seq_one_letter_code
_entity_poly.pdbx_strand_id
1 'polypeptide(L)'
;MLVSKQSKSIHILKDKVTYVGIGFILVYLIGMQYFRAIFDLKYDPAVFVSMGALSLLGIAPLLWGLIHERTFISKILSAPFMVLLGKSSYIFYLIHKGFIPIFINNNIWSNKLFIFVVLNIISIVLFKYIEEPVNLWIRKNYSKNNN
;
A
#
# COMPACT_ATOMS: atom_id res chain seq x y z
N MET A 1 34.90 29.43 3.74
CA MET A 1 35.00 27.96 3.86
C MET A 1 33.72 27.31 4.44
N LEU A 2 32.51 27.80 4.12
CA LEU A 2 31.24 27.23 4.65
C LEU A 2 30.13 27.01 3.61
N VAL A 3 30.30 27.44 2.35
CA VAL A 3 29.24 27.37 1.32
C VAL A 3 29.25 26.06 0.53
N SER A 4 30.37 25.31 0.48
CA SER A 4 30.47 24.09 -0.34
C SER A 4 29.89 22.82 0.31
N LYS A 5 29.58 22.83 1.61
CA LYS A 5 29.11 21.64 2.33
C LYS A 5 27.59 21.44 2.25
N GLN A 6 26.82 22.51 1.99
CA GLN A 6 25.35 22.48 1.99
C GLN A 6 24.76 21.83 0.73
N SER A 7 25.36 22.06 -0.44
CA SER A 7 24.92 21.48 -1.72
C SER A 7 25.06 19.95 -1.76
N LYS A 8 26.11 19.40 -1.14
CA LYS A 8 26.34 17.95 -1.10
C LYS A 8 25.33 17.22 -0.20
N SER A 9 24.83 17.87 0.86
CA SER A 9 23.88 17.28 1.81
C SER A 9 22.49 17.05 1.20
N ILE A 10 22.02 17.97 0.35
CA ILE A 10 20.71 17.88 -0.31
C ILE A 10 20.69 16.75 -1.35
N HIS A 11 21.82 16.51 -2.03
CA HIS A 11 21.92 15.44 -3.02
C HIS A 11 21.97 14.04 -2.37
N ILE A 12 22.55 13.90 -1.17
CA ILE A 12 22.64 12.63 -0.43
C ILE A 12 21.29 12.25 0.21
N LEU A 13 20.48 13.25 0.60
CA LEU A 13 19.12 13.01 1.10
C LEU A 13 18.19 12.47 0.00
N LYS A 14 18.46 12.79 -1.27
CA LYS A 14 17.66 12.36 -2.41
C LYS A 14 17.76 10.87 -2.73
N ASP A 15 18.71 10.13 -2.14
CA ASP A 15 18.93 8.71 -2.40
C ASP A 15 18.47 7.80 -1.25
N LYS A 16 17.86 8.36 -0.18
CA LYS A 16 17.49 7.63 1.04
C LYS A 16 16.12 7.95 1.60
N VAL A 17 15.30 8.77 0.94
CA VAL A 17 13.94 9.14 1.39
C VAL A 17 13.06 7.91 1.53
N THR A 18 13.22 6.91 0.64
CA THR A 18 12.49 5.63 0.76
C THR A 18 12.71 4.96 2.11
N TYR A 19 13.97 4.88 2.56
CA TYR A 19 14.31 4.26 3.84
C TYR A 19 13.91 5.11 5.04
N VAL A 20 13.94 6.44 4.91
CA VAL A 20 13.43 7.36 5.94
C VAL A 20 11.93 7.13 6.15
N GLY A 21 11.14 7.06 5.08
CA GLY A 21 9.70 6.78 5.16
C GLY A 21 9.40 5.44 5.82
N ILE A 22 10.14 4.38 5.45
CA ILE A 22 10.02 3.06 6.08
C ILE A 22 10.38 3.12 7.57
N GLY A 23 11.46 3.83 7.92
CA GLY A 23 11.89 4.01 9.30
C GLY A 23 10.80 4.66 10.15
N PHE A 24 10.17 5.74 9.65
CA PHE A 24 9.06 6.39 10.34
C PHE A 24 7.84 5.47 10.51
N ILE A 25 7.50 4.68 9.49
CA ILE A 25 6.39 3.71 9.58
C ILE A 25 6.69 2.67 10.66
N LEU A 26 7.91 2.10 10.70
CA LEU A 26 8.29 1.11 11.70
C LEU A 26 8.25 1.67 13.12
N VAL A 27 8.80 2.88 13.32
CA VAL A 27 8.77 3.58 14.60
C VAL A 27 7.33 3.83 15.04
N TYR A 28 6.46 4.25 14.13
CA TYR A 28 5.04 4.45 14.41
C TYR A 28 4.34 3.15 14.83
N LEU A 29 4.56 2.05 14.12
CA LEU A 29 3.93 0.75 14.41
C LEU A 29 4.34 0.22 15.78
N ILE A 30 5.64 0.30 16.12
CA ILE A 30 6.15 -0.12 17.42
C ILE A 30 5.63 0.82 18.52
N GLY A 31 5.70 2.13 18.29
CA GLY A 31 5.22 3.14 19.24
C GLY A 31 3.73 3.02 19.54
N MET A 32 2.91 2.73 18.53
CA MET A 32 1.46 2.59 18.68
C MET A 32 1.08 1.43 19.62
N GLN A 33 1.88 0.36 19.67
CA GLN A 33 1.64 -0.75 20.60
C GLN A 33 1.72 -0.30 22.07
N TYR A 34 2.70 0.54 22.41
CA TYR A 34 2.85 1.08 23.75
C TYR A 34 1.80 2.17 24.06
N PHE A 35 1.51 3.04 23.09
CA PHE A 35 0.49 4.08 23.27
C PHE A 35 -0.91 3.51 23.49
N ARG A 36 -1.30 2.45 22.76
CA ARG A 36 -2.60 1.77 22.96
C ARG A 36 -2.71 1.04 24.29
N ALA A 37 -1.59 0.62 24.88
CA ALA A 37 -1.59 -0.04 26.18
C ALA A 37 -1.83 0.94 27.34
N ILE A 38 -1.52 2.22 27.15
CA ILE A 38 -1.61 3.27 28.18
C ILE A 38 -2.91 4.08 28.04
N PHE A 39 -3.41 4.29 26.81
CA PHE A 39 -4.59 5.09 26.53
C PHE A 39 -5.69 4.25 25.86
N ASP A 40 -6.91 4.25 26.41
CA ASP A 40 -8.09 3.54 25.86
C ASP A 40 -8.68 4.31 24.67
N LEU A 41 -7.93 4.32 23.56
CA LEU A 41 -8.11 5.19 22.39
C LEU A 41 -9.19 4.68 21.43
N LYS A 42 -10.44 4.56 21.89
CA LYS A 42 -11.56 4.23 20.99
C LYS A 42 -12.08 5.44 20.19
N TYR A 43 -11.99 6.67 20.71
CA TYR A 43 -12.54 7.88 20.06
C TYR A 43 -11.73 9.17 20.31
N ASP A 44 -10.45 9.04 20.58
CA ASP A 44 -9.63 10.18 20.98
C ASP A 44 -9.12 10.95 19.75
N PRO A 45 -9.20 12.30 19.73
CA PRO A 45 -8.48 13.17 18.79
C PRO A 45 -7.02 12.75 18.54
N ALA A 46 -6.36 12.15 19.54
CA ALA A 46 -5.03 11.58 19.42
C ALA A 46 -4.89 10.55 18.28
N VAL A 47 -5.91 9.72 18.01
CA VAL A 47 -5.88 8.75 16.91
C VAL A 47 -5.84 9.48 15.57
N PHE A 48 -6.67 10.50 15.37
CA PHE A 48 -6.70 11.29 14.15
C PHE A 48 -5.34 11.97 13.89
N VAL A 49 -4.77 12.61 14.93
CA VAL A 49 -3.44 13.23 14.84
C VAL A 49 -2.37 12.19 14.50
N SER A 50 -2.42 11.01 15.11
CA SER A 50 -1.47 9.94 14.86
C SER A 50 -1.56 9.39 13.43
N MET A 51 -2.77 9.26 12.87
CA MET A 51 -2.97 8.82 11.48
C MET A 51 -2.51 9.88 10.49
N GLY A 52 -2.77 11.16 10.78
CA GLY A 52 -2.26 12.28 10.00
C GLY A 52 -0.73 12.30 9.98
N ALA A 53 -0.11 12.14 11.15
CA ALA A 53 1.35 12.07 11.27
C ALA A 53 1.94 10.89 10.50
N LEU A 54 1.36 9.68 10.60
CA LEU A 54 1.79 8.52 9.82
C LEU A 54 1.69 8.77 8.31
N SER A 55 0.58 9.36 7.86
CA SER A 55 0.37 9.64 6.44
C SER A 55 1.40 10.63 5.89
N LEU A 56 1.64 11.73 6.63
CA LEU A 56 2.53 12.81 6.19
C LEU A 56 4.02 12.51 6.37
N LEU A 57 4.42 11.83 7.45
CA LEU A 57 5.83 11.60 7.78
C LEU A 57 6.31 10.20 7.39
N GLY A 58 5.41 9.22 7.28
CA GLY A 58 5.73 7.86 6.88
C GLY A 58 5.40 7.60 5.42
N ILE A 59 4.12 7.67 5.07
CA ILE A 59 3.61 7.24 3.76
C ILE A 59 4.02 8.20 2.66
N ALA A 60 3.85 9.52 2.84
CA ALA A 60 4.17 10.49 1.79
C ALA A 60 5.67 10.49 1.41
N PRO A 61 6.64 10.47 2.35
CA PRO A 61 8.05 10.35 2.01
C PRO A 61 8.40 8.99 1.39
N LEU A 62 7.76 7.90 1.86
CA LEU A 62 7.93 6.58 1.25
C LEU A 62 7.52 6.60 -0.23
N LEU A 63 6.33 7.11 -0.54
CA LEU A 63 5.84 7.21 -1.91
C LEU A 63 6.72 8.12 -2.77
N TRP A 64 7.12 9.27 -2.22
CA TRP A 64 8.04 10.19 -2.91
C TRP A 64 9.37 9.53 -3.26
N GLY A 65 9.97 8.83 -2.28
CA GLY A 65 11.20 8.07 -2.47
C GLY A 65 11.04 6.96 -3.49
N LEU A 66 9.94 6.18 -3.42
CA LEU A 66 9.71 5.07 -4.34
C LEU A 66 9.59 5.53 -5.81
N ILE A 67 9.02 6.73 -6.03
CA ILE A 67 8.85 7.35 -7.36
C ILE A 67 10.16 7.92 -7.91
N HIS A 68 10.97 8.57 -7.07
CA HIS A 68 12.16 9.31 -7.52
C HIS A 68 13.48 8.55 -7.38
N GLU A 69 13.53 7.51 -6.54
CA GLU A 69 14.76 6.77 -6.21
C GLU A 69 14.76 5.37 -6.82
N ARG A 70 15.91 4.91 -7.31
CA ARG A 70 16.11 3.53 -7.80
C ARG A 70 16.61 2.61 -6.68
N THR A 71 15.88 2.54 -5.57
CA THR A 71 16.20 1.65 -4.45
C THR A 71 15.88 0.17 -4.75
N PHE A 72 16.44 -0.76 -3.97
CA PHE A 72 16.10 -2.19 -4.05
C PHE A 72 14.59 -2.42 -3.89
N ILE A 73 13.96 -1.68 -2.97
CA ILE A 73 12.52 -1.74 -2.70
C ILE A 73 11.74 -1.23 -3.91
N SER A 74 12.14 -0.10 -4.50
CA SER A 74 11.53 0.40 -5.74
C SER A 74 11.64 -0.63 -6.87
N LYS A 75 12.77 -1.33 -7.01
CA LYS A 75 12.94 -2.38 -8.04
C LYS A 75 12.01 -3.57 -7.83
N ILE A 76 11.87 -4.08 -6.61
CA ILE A 76 10.94 -5.17 -6.29
C ILE A 76 9.50 -4.72 -6.52
N LEU A 77 9.13 -3.55 -6.02
CA LEU A 77 7.75 -3.05 -6.11
C LEU A 77 7.35 -2.71 -7.55
N SER A 78 8.32 -2.36 -8.40
CA SER A 78 8.10 -2.07 -9.83
C SER A 78 8.12 -3.32 -10.72
N ALA A 79 8.40 -4.51 -10.17
CA ALA A 79 8.40 -5.74 -10.96
C ALA A 79 7.01 -6.04 -11.54
N PRO A 80 6.90 -6.60 -12.75
CA PRO A 80 5.61 -6.77 -13.44
C PRO A 80 4.59 -7.60 -12.64
N PHE A 81 5.08 -8.62 -11.91
CA PHE A 81 4.25 -9.41 -11.01
C PHE A 81 3.71 -8.58 -9.82
N MET A 82 4.55 -7.77 -9.19
CA MET A 82 4.12 -6.91 -8.08
C MET A 82 3.16 -5.81 -8.55
N VAL A 83 3.38 -5.28 -9.76
CA VAL A 83 2.46 -4.34 -10.41
C VAL A 83 1.10 -5.01 -10.68
N LEU A 84 1.07 -6.26 -11.15
CA LEU A 84 -0.17 -7.01 -11.34
C LEU A 84 -0.91 -7.23 -10.00
N LEU A 85 -0.19 -7.66 -8.96
CA LEU A 85 -0.75 -7.79 -7.61
C LEU A 85 -1.32 -6.47 -7.11
N GLY A 86 -0.59 -5.36 -7.32
CA GLY A 86 -1.03 -4.01 -6.98
C GLY A 86 -2.32 -3.61 -7.68
N LYS A 87 -2.45 -3.84 -8.99
CA LYS A 87 -3.70 -3.56 -9.73
C LYS A 87 -4.87 -4.40 -9.22
N SER A 88 -4.63 -5.67 -8.91
CA SER A 88 -5.64 -6.57 -8.34
C SER A 88 -5.94 -6.32 -6.85
N SER A 89 -5.15 -5.48 -6.16
CA SER A 89 -5.27 -5.31 -4.70
C SER A 89 -6.62 -4.76 -4.25
N TYR A 90 -7.29 -3.97 -5.08
CA TYR A 90 -8.64 -3.47 -4.81
C TYR A 90 -9.67 -4.60 -4.76
N ILE A 91 -9.66 -5.48 -5.76
CA ILE A 91 -10.56 -6.65 -5.78
C ILE A 91 -10.24 -7.58 -4.62
N PHE A 92 -8.94 -7.80 -4.36
CA PHE A 92 -8.48 -8.60 -3.23
C PHE A 92 -9.07 -8.07 -1.92
N TYR A 93 -9.02 -6.75 -1.71
CA TYR A 93 -9.59 -6.11 -0.51
C TYR A 93 -11.09 -6.38 -0.39
N LEU A 94 -11.85 -6.25 -1.49
CA LEU A 94 -13.29 -6.50 -1.50
C LEU A 94 -13.62 -7.95 -1.16
N ILE A 95 -12.95 -8.92 -1.79
CA ILE A 95 -13.25 -10.34 -1.58
C ILE A 95 -12.74 -10.84 -0.23
N HIS A 96 -11.59 -10.34 0.24
CA HIS A 96 -10.98 -10.77 1.49
C HIS A 96 -11.78 -10.30 2.72
N LYS A 97 -12.40 -9.12 2.64
CA LYS A 97 -13.33 -8.67 3.69
C LYS A 97 -14.74 -9.25 3.56
N GLY A 98 -15.03 -9.93 2.46
CA GLY A 98 -16.33 -10.55 2.18
C GLY A 98 -16.48 -11.95 2.76
N PHE A 99 -17.45 -12.69 2.21
CA PHE A 99 -17.78 -14.05 2.66
C PHE A 99 -16.81 -15.13 2.16
N ILE A 100 -16.04 -14.86 1.11
CA ILE A 100 -15.17 -15.85 0.44
C ILE A 100 -14.17 -16.49 1.42
N PRO A 101 -13.39 -15.73 2.22
CA PRO A 101 -12.49 -16.35 3.21
C PRO A 101 -13.22 -17.21 4.25
N ILE A 102 -14.41 -16.78 4.71
CA ILE A 102 -15.20 -17.54 5.69
C ILE A 102 -15.63 -18.88 5.08
N PHE A 103 -16.08 -18.87 3.83
CA PHE A 103 -16.47 -20.06 3.10
C PHE A 103 -15.29 -21.05 2.92
N ILE A 104 -14.11 -20.56 2.51
CA ILE A 104 -12.90 -21.39 2.34
C ILE A 104 -12.45 -21.97 3.68
N ASN A 105 -12.44 -21.15 4.73
CA ASN A 105 -12.01 -21.56 6.07
C ASN A 105 -12.88 -22.69 6.65
N ASN A 106 -14.19 -22.63 6.42
CA ASN A 106 -15.14 -23.57 7.02
C ASN A 106 -15.32 -24.85 6.20
N ASN A 107 -15.17 -24.80 4.87
CA ASN A 107 -15.49 -25.94 4.00
C ASN A 107 -14.27 -26.63 3.37
N ILE A 108 -13.15 -25.91 3.21
CA ILE A 108 -11.98 -26.41 2.47
C ILE A 108 -10.83 -26.65 3.43
N TRP A 109 -10.29 -25.57 4.00
CA TRP A 109 -9.11 -25.67 4.85
C TRP A 109 -8.93 -24.41 5.69
N SER A 110 -8.70 -24.58 6.99
CA SER A 110 -8.55 -23.50 7.98
C SER A 110 -7.14 -22.88 8.05
N ASN A 111 -6.27 -23.16 7.08
CA ASN A 111 -4.94 -22.57 7.02
C ASN A 111 -4.98 -21.14 6.44
N LYS A 112 -4.62 -20.14 7.24
CA LYS A 112 -4.63 -18.73 6.86
C LYS A 112 -3.72 -18.40 5.66
N LEU A 113 -2.55 -19.06 5.55
CA LEU A 113 -1.65 -18.86 4.41
C LEU A 113 -2.26 -19.40 3.12
N PHE A 114 -2.90 -20.56 3.20
CA PHE A 114 -3.62 -21.14 2.08
C PHE A 114 -4.75 -20.20 1.60
N ILE A 115 -5.59 -19.73 2.52
CA ILE A 115 -6.67 -18.78 2.21
C ILE A 115 -6.12 -17.51 1.56
N PHE A 116 -5.01 -16.97 2.08
CA PHE A 116 -4.38 -15.77 1.52
C PHE A 116 -3.90 -15.98 0.07
N VAL A 117 -3.22 -17.08 -0.21
CA VAL A 117 -2.74 -17.41 -1.57
C VAL A 117 -3.91 -17.60 -2.53
N VAL A 118 -4.92 -18.36 -2.12
CA VAL A 118 -6.13 -18.62 -2.92
C VAL A 118 -6.86 -17.32 -3.24
N LEU A 119 -7.06 -16.43 -2.25
CA LEU A 119 -7.70 -15.14 -2.46
C LEU A 119 -6.91 -14.24 -3.42
N ASN A 120 -5.58 -14.24 -3.37
CA ASN A 120 -4.77 -13.49 -4.34
C ASN A 120 -4.95 -14.01 -5.76
N ILE A 121 -4.98 -15.33 -5.94
CA ILE A 121 -5.23 -15.95 -7.25
C ILE A 121 -6.62 -15.56 -7.77
N ILE A 122 -7.66 -15.71 -6.93
CA ILE A 122 -9.03 -15.32 -7.28
C ILE A 122 -9.08 -13.83 -7.65
N SER A 123 -8.41 -12.97 -6.89
CA SER A 123 -8.35 -11.54 -7.16
C SER A 123 -7.75 -11.22 -8.53
N ILE A 124 -6.64 -11.86 -8.89
CA ILE A 124 -6.00 -11.67 -10.21
C ILE A 124 -6.93 -12.15 -11.33
N VAL A 125 -7.63 -13.27 -11.14
CA VAL A 125 -8.59 -13.79 -12.12
C VAL A 125 -9.75 -12.80 -12.31
N LEU A 126 -10.40 -12.37 -11.23
CA LEU A 126 -11.48 -11.37 -11.31
C LEU A 126 -11.00 -10.06 -11.94
N PHE A 127 -9.77 -9.63 -11.64
CA PHE A 127 -9.19 -8.43 -12.23
C PHE A 127 -9.12 -8.53 -13.76
N LYS A 128 -8.59 -9.63 -14.28
CA LYS A 128 -8.41 -9.82 -15.72
C LYS A 128 -9.72 -10.07 -16.48
N TYR A 129 -10.67 -10.79 -15.87
CA TYR A 129 -11.90 -11.21 -16.55
C TYR A 129 -13.11 -10.31 -16.31
N ILE A 130 -13.09 -9.47 -15.26
CA ILE A 130 -14.22 -8.61 -14.92
C ILE A 130 -13.78 -7.15 -14.90
N GLU A 131 -12.86 -6.77 -14.02
CA GLU A 131 -12.51 -5.35 -13.80
C GLU A 131 -11.93 -4.70 -15.06
N GLU A 132 -10.91 -5.31 -15.65
CA GLU A 132 -10.23 -4.79 -16.84
C GLU A 132 -11.17 -4.66 -18.06
N PRO A 133 -11.96 -5.70 -18.46
CA PRO A 133 -12.88 -5.57 -19.59
C PRO A 133 -14.02 -4.58 -19.31
N VAL A 134 -14.54 -4.54 -18.08
CA VAL A 134 -15.60 -3.57 -17.71
C VAL A 134 -15.06 -2.14 -17.78
N ASN A 135 -13.86 -1.89 -17.28
CA ASN A 135 -13.22 -0.57 -17.37
C ASN A 135 -13.03 -0.12 -18.83
N LEU A 136 -12.56 -1.03 -19.70
CA LEU A 136 -12.41 -0.75 -21.13
C LEU A 136 -13.77 -0.48 -21.80
N TRP A 137 -14.81 -1.23 -21.44
CA TRP A 137 -16.16 -1.05 -21.95
C TRP A 137 -16.74 0.32 -21.55
N ILE A 138 -16.64 0.69 -20.27
CA ILE A 138 -17.08 2.01 -19.77
C ILE A 138 -16.36 3.13 -20.51
N ARG A 139 -15.03 3.09 -20.59
CA ARG A 139 -14.25 4.14 -21.25
C ARG A 139 -14.63 4.31 -22.72
N LYS A 140 -14.89 3.21 -23.43
CA LYS A 140 -15.32 3.24 -24.84
C LYS A 140 -16.69 3.92 -24.99
N ASN A 141 -17.65 3.61 -24.13
CA ASN A 141 -19.00 4.15 -24.24
C ASN A 141 -19.08 5.64 -23.88
N TYR A 142 -18.37 6.08 -22.84
CA TYR A 142 -18.37 7.50 -22.44
C TYR A 142 -17.51 8.38 -23.34
N SER A 143 -16.41 7.87 -23.90
CA SER A 143 -15.62 8.62 -24.88
C SER A 143 -16.35 8.84 -26.21
N LYS A 144 -17.29 7.97 -26.56
CA LYS A 144 -18.05 8.06 -27.81
C LYS A 144 -19.23 9.05 -27.72
N ASN A 145 -19.68 9.38 -26.52
CA ASN A 145 -20.86 10.23 -26.29
C ASN A 145 -20.53 11.73 -26.18
N ASN A 146 -19.24 12.11 -26.28
CA ASN A 146 -18.75 13.49 -26.21
C ASN A 146 -18.21 14.01 -27.56
N ASN A 147 -18.47 13.29 -28.65
CA ASN A 147 -18.23 13.72 -30.05
C ASN A 147 -19.55 13.66 -30.82
#